data_AF-A0A954A321-F1
#
_entry.id   AF-A0A954A321-F1
#
_cell.length_a   1.000
_cell.length_b   1.000
_cell.length_c   1.000
_cell.angle_alpha   90.00
_cell.angle_beta   90.00
_cell.angle_gamma   90.00
#
_symmetry.space_group_name_H-M   'P 1'
#
loop_
_entity.id
_entity.type
_entity.pdbx_description
1 polymer ?
#
loop_
_entity_poly.entity_id
_entity_poly.type
_entity_poly.pdbx_seq_one_letter_code
_entity_poly.pdbx_strand_id
1 'polypeptide(L)'
;MLARPTCVFWLSAVLAAQQPPQRIELPVPVPFPVPRTVALPAPVKAANQGKPATPTKPRVVELAPGLRLLELRGNPFERGEIHGREFREEIRATVAKWQEDLRTRFKLEPAEFITRFRERTSFERAIKDWTPGLLDEVRGIAKGSGVDFASVYAFQLVDEIWAQGDAIAAVAHKCTVVGVDRHGSSPALLGQNLDLPPLYHGTRLILRLVDEKKRVQAHVLTVPGLVGALGLSSAGFGVGVNTLLQLRSRPDGLPVAFVVRGILAEKDWWDARQFLFRVHHASGQSYTLGGPDVVHTFECSARRVTRVSNGPGLSRTWHTNLPLGSDDWTDELLGRAEKAGKPPRALLPECPRLKVLDRRLAPVEGVIPAVDVEALCATLSSREDAKAPVCNPWTFATSVMVLRYPDPELHLRAKPDQPFTVLRFPALPNPKSKKGKKAAPKPVAKPAPTDRAAALRAALSKARAMGAPALGAPAVRALLPVLDDVGEAVEEEEEAPPPVAKPVPAKKGPAAPAAKPAVDPKKAAASKPGGKSAKKPDPAAGRSRWGR
;
A
#
# COMPACT_ATOMS: atom_id res chain seq x y z
N MET A 1 46.70 60.38 20.54
CA MET A 1 46.47 60.46 22.00
C MET A 1 45.46 59.38 22.35
N LEU A 2 45.92 58.23 22.87
CA LEU A 2 45.71 57.77 24.26
C LEU A 2 44.21 57.56 24.56
N ALA A 3 43.70 56.37 24.85
CA ALA A 3 44.24 55.37 25.78
C ALA A 3 43.83 53.91 25.47
N ARG A 4 44.75 52.99 25.83
CA ARG A 4 44.62 51.55 26.13
C ARG A 4 44.53 51.41 27.69
N PRO A 5 44.22 50.24 28.36
CA PRO A 5 44.64 48.88 27.99
C PRO A 5 43.77 47.64 28.39
N THR A 6 44.23 46.52 27.81
CA THR A 6 44.13 45.05 28.02
C THR A 6 43.45 44.35 29.22
N CYS A 7 42.84 43.19 28.87
CA CYS A 7 42.88 41.83 29.49
C CYS A 7 42.61 41.64 30.99
N VAL A 8 41.66 40.76 31.37
CA VAL A 8 41.83 39.40 31.97
C VAL A 8 40.46 38.66 31.89
N PHE A 9 40.48 37.31 31.81
CA PHE A 9 39.39 36.33 32.08
C PHE A 9 38.41 36.07 30.90
N TRP A 10 38.34 34.91 30.22
CA TRP A 10 38.65 33.51 30.57
C TRP A 10 39.24 32.72 29.37
N LEU A 11 40.42 32.14 29.61
CA LEU A 11 41.01 31.03 28.89
C LEU A 11 40.69 29.77 29.71
N SER A 12 39.63 29.03 29.37
CA SER A 12 39.36 27.65 29.82
C SER A 12 38.19 27.09 29.02
N ALA A 13 38.47 26.56 27.83
CA ALA A 13 37.66 25.57 27.09
C ALA A 13 38.22 25.23 25.69
N VAL A 14 39.38 25.76 25.29
CA VAL A 14 40.12 25.30 24.09
C VAL A 14 41.23 24.34 24.54
N LEU A 15 40.81 23.19 25.06
CA LEU A 15 41.60 21.96 25.26
C LEU A 15 40.65 20.81 25.62
N ALA A 16 39.69 20.52 24.73
CA ALA A 16 38.90 19.28 24.75
C ALA A 16 38.49 18.83 23.33
N ALA A 17 39.20 19.31 22.31
CA ALA A 17 39.08 18.83 20.94
C ALA A 17 40.32 17.99 20.60
N GLN A 18 40.37 16.78 21.16
CA GLN A 18 41.15 15.62 20.70
C GLN A 18 40.88 14.47 21.67
N GLN A 19 39.68 13.89 21.61
CA GLN A 19 39.47 12.52 22.05
C GLN A 19 38.84 11.73 20.89
N PRO A 20 39.39 10.57 20.50
CA PRO A 20 38.75 9.71 19.52
C PRO A 20 37.39 9.26 20.06
N PRO A 21 36.41 8.98 19.18
CA PRO A 21 35.06 8.61 19.59
C PRO A 21 35.12 7.41 20.54
N GLN A 22 34.50 7.54 21.72
CA GLN A 22 34.33 6.42 22.63
C GLN A 22 33.53 5.34 21.91
N ARG A 23 34.16 4.18 21.70
CA ARG A 23 33.48 2.95 21.32
C ARG A 23 32.44 2.63 22.38
N ILE A 24 31.17 2.70 21.99
CA ILE A 24 30.13 1.95 22.69
C ILE A 24 30.38 0.48 22.32
N GLU A 25 30.96 -0.28 23.23
CA GLU A 25 31.04 -1.73 23.12
C GLU A 25 29.62 -2.29 23.27
N LEU A 26 29.06 -2.76 22.15
CA LEU A 26 27.89 -3.63 22.18
C LEU A 26 28.30 -4.95 22.87
N PRO A 27 27.45 -5.53 23.73
CA PRO A 27 27.76 -6.78 24.41
C PRO A 27 28.10 -7.86 23.39
N VAL A 28 29.26 -8.50 23.59
CA VAL A 28 29.74 -9.65 22.82
C VAL A 28 28.65 -10.73 22.81
N PRO A 29 28.23 -11.23 21.63
CA PRO A 29 27.28 -12.33 21.59
C PRO A 29 27.92 -13.56 22.24
N VAL A 30 27.25 -14.09 23.26
CA VAL A 30 27.58 -15.38 23.87
C VAL A 30 27.55 -16.44 22.77
N PRO A 31 28.60 -17.25 22.57
CA PRO A 31 28.60 -18.27 21.53
C PRO A 31 27.52 -19.32 21.85
N PHE A 32 26.55 -19.45 20.95
CA PHE A 32 25.63 -20.60 20.95
C PHE A 32 26.45 -21.89 20.77
N PRO A 33 26.13 -22.97 21.52
CA PRO A 33 26.82 -24.24 21.36
C PRO A 33 26.62 -24.78 19.93
N VAL A 34 27.75 -25.04 19.26
CA VAL A 34 27.83 -25.74 17.97
C VAL A 34 27.18 -27.11 18.12
N PRO A 35 26.13 -27.45 17.34
CA PRO A 35 25.65 -28.82 17.28
C PRO A 35 26.76 -29.71 16.74
N ARG A 36 27.10 -30.78 17.49
CA ARG A 36 28.03 -31.81 17.04
C ARG A 36 27.66 -32.30 15.65
N THR A 37 28.66 -32.34 14.78
CA THR A 37 28.64 -32.98 13.47
C THR A 37 28.15 -34.41 13.61
N VAL A 38 26.92 -34.68 13.15
CA VAL A 38 26.46 -36.04 12.89
C VAL A 38 26.84 -36.36 11.45
N ALA A 39 27.68 -37.38 11.28
CA ALA A 39 28.10 -37.87 9.97
C ALA A 39 26.87 -38.18 9.09
N LEU A 40 26.87 -37.64 7.87
CA LEU A 40 25.89 -38.00 6.84
C LEU A 40 26.11 -39.46 6.44
N PRO A 41 25.09 -40.32 6.40
CA PRO A 41 25.21 -41.64 5.79
C PRO A 41 25.40 -41.50 4.27
N ALA A 42 26.21 -42.41 3.71
CA ALA A 42 26.56 -42.50 2.30
C ALA A 42 25.34 -42.53 1.34
N PRO A 43 25.50 -42.09 0.08
CA PRO A 43 24.41 -41.97 -0.86
C PRO A 43 23.79 -43.33 -1.19
N VAL A 44 22.49 -43.47 -0.92
CA VAL A 44 21.69 -44.62 -1.36
C VAL A 44 21.38 -44.45 -2.84
N LYS A 45 21.69 -45.50 -3.62
CA LYS A 45 21.49 -45.60 -5.06
C LYS A 45 20.05 -45.28 -5.47
N ALA A 46 19.92 -44.56 -6.58
CA ALA A 46 18.66 -44.23 -7.23
C ALA A 46 17.83 -45.48 -7.53
N ALA A 47 16.61 -45.53 -7.00
CA ALA A 47 15.61 -46.51 -7.35
C ALA A 47 14.39 -45.80 -7.95
N ASN A 48 14.17 -46.10 -9.25
CA ASN A 48 12.95 -45.98 -10.04
C ASN A 48 12.08 -44.72 -9.90
N GLN A 49 12.18 -43.85 -10.91
CA GLN A 49 11.23 -42.78 -11.19
C GLN A 49 9.85 -43.38 -11.53
N GLY A 50 8.89 -43.23 -10.62
CA GLY A 50 7.49 -43.49 -10.90
C GLY A 50 6.95 -42.48 -11.94
N LYS A 51 6.22 -42.99 -12.92
CA LYS A 51 5.52 -42.22 -13.98
C LYS A 51 4.78 -41.00 -13.42
N PRO A 52 4.76 -39.85 -14.15
CA PRO A 52 3.93 -38.71 -13.77
C PRO A 52 2.45 -39.08 -13.84
N ALA A 53 1.70 -38.73 -12.79
CA ALA A 53 0.27 -38.93 -12.71
C ALA A 53 -0.48 -38.12 -13.78
N THR A 54 -1.39 -38.80 -14.48
CA THR A 54 -2.31 -38.28 -15.52
C THR A 54 -3.39 -37.35 -14.93
N PRO A 55 -4.13 -36.60 -15.77
CA PRO A 55 -4.31 -35.16 -15.66
C PRO A 55 -5.26 -34.74 -14.53
N THR A 56 -4.78 -33.88 -13.63
CA THR A 56 -5.62 -33.10 -12.72
C THR A 56 -6.54 -32.18 -13.53
N LYS A 57 -7.80 -32.04 -13.10
CA LYS A 57 -8.80 -31.04 -13.57
C LYS A 57 -8.17 -29.71 -14.03
N PRO A 58 -8.81 -28.97 -14.96
CA PRO A 58 -8.31 -27.67 -15.41
C PRO A 58 -8.04 -26.77 -14.19
N ARG A 59 -6.77 -26.38 -14.03
CA ARG A 59 -6.32 -25.50 -12.93
C ARG A 59 -6.76 -24.06 -13.14
N VAL A 60 -7.10 -23.73 -14.38
CA VAL A 60 -7.66 -22.45 -14.81
C VAL A 60 -9.17 -22.59 -14.99
N VAL A 61 -9.92 -21.70 -14.36
CA VAL A 61 -11.38 -21.60 -14.48
C VAL A 61 -11.71 -20.22 -15.03
N GLU A 62 -12.49 -20.14 -16.11
CA GLU A 62 -13.07 -18.87 -16.54
C GLU A 62 -14.24 -18.51 -15.61
N LEU A 63 -14.14 -17.33 -15.00
CA LEU A 63 -15.11 -16.84 -14.01
C LEU A 63 -16.17 -15.94 -14.66
N ALA A 64 -15.73 -15.14 -15.62
CA ALA A 64 -16.52 -14.25 -16.45
C ALA A 64 -15.69 -13.89 -17.70
N PRO A 65 -16.29 -13.32 -18.76
CA PRO A 65 -15.54 -12.95 -19.96
C PRO A 65 -14.31 -12.10 -19.65
N GLY A 66 -13.12 -12.66 -19.90
CA GLY A 66 -11.84 -11.99 -19.67
C GLY A 66 -11.39 -11.92 -18.20
N LEU A 67 -11.98 -12.71 -17.30
CA LEU A 67 -11.57 -12.92 -15.91
C LEU A 67 -11.41 -14.41 -15.61
N ARG A 68 -10.19 -14.83 -15.27
CA ARG A 68 -9.86 -16.24 -15.00
C ARG A 68 -9.33 -16.43 -13.59
N LEU A 69 -9.51 -17.62 -13.02
CA LEU A 69 -8.92 -18.04 -11.76
C LEU A 69 -7.94 -19.17 -12.00
N LEU A 70 -6.73 -19.04 -11.48
CA LEU A 70 -5.74 -20.11 -11.42
C LEU A 70 -5.53 -20.52 -9.96
N GLU A 71 -5.82 -21.78 -9.64
CA GLU A 71 -5.48 -22.34 -8.33
C GLU A 71 -4.03 -22.80 -8.27
N LEU A 72 -3.28 -22.27 -7.30
CA LEU A 72 -1.86 -22.52 -7.09
C LEU A 72 -1.63 -23.23 -5.74
N ARG A 73 -1.12 -24.46 -5.83
CA ARG A 73 -0.72 -25.31 -4.70
C ARG A 73 0.74 -25.73 -4.84
N GLY A 74 1.33 -26.14 -3.73
CA GLY A 74 2.72 -26.59 -3.67
C GLY A 74 3.67 -25.54 -3.11
N ASN A 75 4.95 -25.83 -3.22
CA ASN A 75 5.99 -24.89 -2.83
C ASN A 75 6.04 -23.68 -3.79
N PRO A 76 6.71 -22.58 -3.43
CA PRO A 76 6.72 -21.37 -4.26
C PRO A 76 7.17 -21.62 -5.71
N PHE A 77 8.23 -22.39 -5.93
CA PHE A 77 8.71 -22.71 -7.28
C PHE A 77 7.68 -23.48 -8.11
N GLU A 78 7.04 -24.49 -7.53
CA GLU A 78 5.99 -25.26 -8.19
C GLU A 78 4.81 -24.38 -8.58
N ARG A 79 4.37 -23.49 -7.68
CA ARG A 79 3.31 -22.51 -7.98
C ARG A 79 3.70 -21.63 -9.16
N GLY A 80 4.95 -21.18 -9.18
CA GLY A 80 5.50 -20.40 -10.28
C GLY A 80 5.50 -21.17 -11.59
N GLU A 81 5.99 -22.41 -11.60
CA GLU A 81 6.05 -23.25 -12.80
C GLU A 81 4.66 -23.55 -13.36
N ILE A 82 3.67 -23.74 -12.50
CA ILE A 82 2.27 -23.83 -12.90
C ILE A 82 1.83 -22.54 -13.57
N HIS A 83 1.97 -21.39 -12.90
CA HIS A 83 1.57 -20.10 -13.45
C HIS A 83 2.22 -19.83 -14.82
N GLY A 84 3.54 -20.01 -14.90
CA GLY A 84 4.30 -19.83 -16.13
C GLY A 84 3.84 -20.75 -17.26
N ARG A 85 3.55 -22.03 -16.96
CA ARG A 85 3.14 -23.01 -17.96
C ARG A 85 1.71 -22.78 -18.47
N GLU A 86 0.76 -22.53 -17.57
CA GLU A 86 -0.65 -22.35 -17.94
C GLU A 86 -0.87 -21.08 -18.79
N PHE A 87 -0.05 -20.04 -18.59
CA PHE A 87 -0.17 -18.77 -19.32
C PHE A 87 1.06 -18.45 -20.17
N ARG A 88 1.78 -19.46 -20.64
CA ARG A 88 3.06 -19.31 -21.36
C ARG A 88 3.02 -18.26 -22.48
N GLU A 89 2.09 -18.41 -23.40
CA GLU A 89 2.01 -17.54 -24.58
C GLU A 89 1.59 -16.12 -24.22
N GLU A 90 0.69 -15.96 -23.24
CA GLU A 90 0.29 -14.64 -22.74
C GLU A 90 1.43 -13.93 -22.00
N ILE A 91 2.17 -14.65 -21.17
CA ILE A 91 3.34 -14.11 -20.47
C ILE A 91 4.38 -13.65 -21.48
N ARG A 92 4.70 -14.48 -22.49
CA ARG A 92 5.63 -14.10 -23.57
C ARG A 92 5.17 -12.84 -24.30
N ALA A 93 3.90 -12.79 -24.71
CA ALA A 93 3.35 -11.67 -25.44
C ALA A 93 3.32 -10.38 -24.60
N THR A 94 2.90 -10.45 -23.34
CA THR A 94 2.83 -9.30 -22.44
C THR A 94 4.22 -8.80 -22.05
N VAL A 95 5.17 -9.69 -21.74
CA VAL A 95 6.55 -9.31 -21.44
C VAL A 95 7.21 -8.67 -22.66
N ALA A 96 7.01 -9.19 -23.87
CA ALA A 96 7.54 -8.58 -25.10
C ALA A 96 6.99 -7.16 -25.32
N LYS A 97 5.68 -6.95 -25.12
CA LYS A 97 5.06 -5.61 -25.20
C LYS A 97 5.59 -4.66 -24.12
N TRP A 98 5.84 -5.18 -22.92
CA TRP A 98 6.42 -4.38 -21.83
C TRP A 98 7.90 -4.03 -22.11
N GLN A 99 8.68 -4.94 -22.68
CA GLN A 99 10.05 -4.68 -23.11
C GLN A 99 10.09 -3.61 -24.23
N GLU A 100 9.16 -3.66 -25.18
CA GLU A 100 8.98 -2.63 -26.20
C GLU A 100 8.73 -1.23 -25.59
N ASP A 101 7.90 -1.20 -24.56
CA ASP A 101 7.54 -0.02 -23.80
C ASP A 101 8.74 0.53 -23.00
N LEU A 102 9.56 -0.35 -22.39
CA LEU A 102 10.84 0.03 -21.80
C LEU A 102 11.76 0.67 -22.83
N ARG A 103 11.94 0.03 -24.00
CA ARG A 103 12.79 0.56 -25.08
C ARG A 103 12.32 1.93 -25.53
N THR A 104 11.01 2.09 -25.68
CA THR A 104 10.41 3.36 -26.12
C THR A 104 10.60 4.47 -25.09
N ARG A 105 10.43 4.19 -23.79
CA ARG A 105 10.54 5.19 -22.73
C ARG A 105 11.98 5.54 -22.35
N PHE A 106 12.82 4.53 -22.17
CA PHE A 106 14.18 4.71 -21.68
C PHE A 106 15.22 4.85 -22.79
N LYS A 107 14.83 4.64 -24.06
CA LYS A 107 15.73 4.70 -25.23
C LYS A 107 16.95 3.79 -25.09
N LEU A 108 16.76 2.63 -24.45
CA LEU A 108 17.76 1.60 -24.21
C LEU A 108 17.21 0.24 -24.64
N GLU A 109 18.11 -0.67 -25.00
CA GLU A 109 17.69 -2.06 -25.22
C GLU A 109 17.17 -2.67 -23.90
N PRO A 110 16.06 -3.43 -23.91
CA PRO A 110 15.42 -3.90 -22.67
C PRO A 110 16.36 -4.72 -21.77
N ALA A 111 17.19 -5.58 -22.36
CA ALA A 111 18.16 -6.38 -21.61
C ALA A 111 19.24 -5.51 -20.92
N GLU A 112 19.68 -4.45 -21.59
CA GLU A 112 20.62 -3.47 -21.03
C GLU A 112 19.97 -2.68 -19.90
N PHE A 113 18.75 -2.18 -20.10
CA PHE A 113 17.98 -1.49 -19.06
C PHE A 113 17.81 -2.38 -17.82
N ILE A 114 17.36 -3.62 -17.99
CA ILE A 114 17.14 -4.58 -16.90
C ILE A 114 18.44 -4.83 -16.15
N THR A 115 19.56 -5.00 -16.86
CA THR A 115 20.87 -5.22 -16.23
C THR A 115 21.28 -4.03 -15.37
N ARG A 116 21.27 -2.81 -15.92
CA ARG A 116 21.60 -1.58 -15.19
C ARG A 116 20.68 -1.34 -13.99
N PHE A 117 19.38 -1.60 -14.16
CA PHE A 117 18.39 -1.46 -13.09
C PHE A 117 18.65 -2.44 -11.94
N ARG A 118 19.05 -3.68 -12.26
CA ARG A 118 19.42 -4.69 -11.26
C ARG A 118 20.73 -4.33 -10.55
N GLU A 119 21.72 -3.80 -11.25
CA GLU A 119 23.01 -3.41 -10.67
C GLU A 119 22.89 -2.24 -9.67
N ARG A 120 21.97 -1.30 -9.92
CA ARG A 120 21.75 -0.15 -9.02
C ARG A 120 20.78 -0.41 -7.88
N THR A 121 20.19 -1.61 -7.81
CA THR A 121 19.19 -1.96 -6.79
C THR A 121 19.58 -3.22 -6.02
N SER A 122 19.01 -3.40 -4.84
CA SER A 122 19.18 -4.56 -3.95
C SER A 122 17.84 -5.22 -3.63
N PHE A 123 16.85 -5.08 -4.51
CA PHE A 123 15.51 -5.65 -4.31
C PHE A 123 15.51 -7.17 -4.19
N GLU A 124 16.36 -7.90 -4.91
CA GLU A 124 16.47 -9.35 -4.76
C GLU A 124 16.82 -9.76 -3.32
N ARG A 125 17.66 -8.96 -2.64
CA ARG A 125 18.00 -9.17 -1.23
C ARG A 125 16.78 -8.90 -0.35
N ALA A 126 16.13 -7.75 -0.52
CA ALA A 126 14.93 -7.40 0.24
C ALA A 126 13.82 -8.46 0.08
N ILE A 127 13.60 -8.98 -1.14
CA ILE A 127 12.63 -10.04 -1.41
C ILE A 127 12.98 -11.32 -0.65
N LYS A 128 14.25 -11.73 -0.63
CA LYS A 128 14.71 -12.92 0.11
C LYS A 128 14.52 -12.76 1.61
N ASP A 129 14.86 -11.58 2.14
CA ASP A 129 14.84 -11.28 3.57
C ASP A 129 13.40 -11.18 4.11
N TRP A 130 12.52 -10.47 3.39
CA TRP A 130 11.16 -10.19 3.87
C TRP A 130 10.10 -11.19 3.38
N THR A 131 10.32 -11.84 2.23
CA THR A 131 9.34 -12.74 1.62
C THR A 131 9.98 -14.05 1.12
N PRO A 132 10.53 -14.87 2.03
CA PRO A 132 11.28 -16.06 1.66
C PRO A 132 10.45 -17.00 0.77
N GLY A 133 11.05 -17.40 -0.35
CA GLY A 133 10.43 -18.27 -1.36
C GLY A 133 9.71 -17.54 -2.50
N LEU A 134 9.30 -16.27 -2.37
CA LEU A 134 8.63 -15.57 -3.49
C LEU A 134 9.53 -15.43 -4.72
N LEU A 135 10.85 -15.27 -4.54
CA LEU A 135 11.78 -15.25 -5.66
C LEU A 135 11.86 -16.60 -6.39
N ASP A 136 11.64 -17.71 -5.68
CA ASP A 136 11.55 -19.03 -6.31
C ASP A 136 10.27 -19.20 -7.11
N GLU A 137 9.16 -18.58 -6.68
CA GLU A 137 7.93 -18.49 -7.48
C GLU A 137 8.18 -17.73 -8.78
N VAL A 138 8.93 -16.62 -8.74
CA VAL A 138 9.34 -15.88 -9.96
C VAL A 138 10.22 -16.74 -10.87
N ARG A 139 11.17 -17.51 -10.31
CA ARG A 139 11.97 -18.49 -11.09
C ARG A 139 11.11 -19.57 -11.73
N GLY A 140 10.09 -20.05 -11.00
CA GLY A 140 9.11 -20.99 -11.54
C GLY A 140 8.35 -20.40 -12.71
N ILE A 141 7.88 -19.14 -12.61
CA ILE A 141 7.18 -18.45 -13.70
C ILE A 141 8.07 -18.37 -14.94
N ALA A 142 9.34 -17.97 -14.78
CA ALA A 142 10.33 -17.94 -15.85
C ALA A 142 10.48 -19.32 -16.52
N LYS A 143 10.69 -20.38 -15.72
CA LYS A 143 10.79 -21.76 -16.24
C LYS A 143 9.53 -22.19 -16.99
N GLY A 144 8.34 -21.97 -16.42
CA GLY A 144 7.07 -22.42 -17.00
C GLY A 144 6.73 -21.70 -18.32
N SER A 145 7.00 -20.39 -18.37
CA SER A 145 6.75 -19.55 -19.54
C SER A 145 7.86 -19.62 -20.59
N GLY A 146 9.06 -20.09 -20.22
CA GLY A 146 10.23 -20.06 -21.09
C GLY A 146 10.72 -18.65 -21.41
N VAL A 147 10.32 -17.64 -20.64
CA VAL A 147 10.92 -16.30 -20.63
C VAL A 147 12.08 -16.32 -19.66
N ASP A 148 13.16 -15.58 -19.96
CA ASP A 148 14.33 -15.54 -19.09
C ASP A 148 14.01 -14.96 -17.71
N PHE A 149 14.73 -15.41 -16.68
CA PHE A 149 14.48 -14.99 -15.31
C PHE A 149 14.66 -13.48 -15.12
N ALA A 150 15.63 -12.83 -15.76
CA ALA A 150 15.89 -11.41 -15.55
C ALA A 150 14.71 -10.56 -16.04
N SER A 151 14.13 -10.91 -17.19
CA SER A 151 12.93 -10.26 -17.72
C SER A 151 11.70 -10.51 -16.84
N VAL A 152 11.44 -11.75 -16.41
CA VAL A 152 10.28 -12.05 -15.54
C VAL A 152 10.44 -11.39 -14.16
N TYR A 153 11.66 -11.36 -13.63
CA TYR A 153 11.99 -10.66 -12.39
C TYR A 153 11.75 -9.16 -12.52
N ALA A 154 12.32 -8.51 -13.54
CA ALA A 154 12.15 -7.08 -13.76
C ALA A 154 10.69 -6.72 -14.06
N PHE A 155 9.94 -7.62 -14.70
CA PHE A 155 8.50 -7.47 -14.88
C PHE A 155 7.75 -7.41 -13.54
N GLN A 156 8.26 -7.98 -12.44
CA GLN A 156 7.65 -7.81 -11.10
C GLN A 156 7.81 -6.39 -10.53
N LEU A 157 8.70 -5.57 -11.10
CA LEU A 157 9.19 -4.31 -10.53
C LEU A 157 8.60 -3.09 -11.24
N VAL A 158 7.38 -3.18 -11.75
CA VAL A 158 6.76 -2.12 -12.56
C VAL A 158 6.74 -0.78 -11.82
N ASP A 159 6.25 -0.77 -10.57
CA ASP A 159 6.20 0.45 -9.74
C ASP A 159 7.59 0.97 -9.39
N GLU A 160 8.56 0.09 -9.11
CA GLU A 160 9.93 0.49 -8.81
C GLU A 160 10.64 1.07 -10.03
N ILE A 161 10.39 0.53 -11.22
CA ILE A 161 10.89 1.06 -12.49
C ILE A 161 10.30 2.44 -12.77
N TRP A 162 9.04 2.69 -12.41
CA TRP A 162 8.45 4.02 -12.51
C TRP A 162 9.01 5.00 -11.48
N ALA A 163 9.22 4.55 -10.25
CA ALA A 163 9.68 5.40 -9.15
C ALA A 163 11.20 5.67 -9.16
N GLN A 164 11.98 4.83 -9.84
CA GLN A 164 13.45 4.90 -9.87
C GLN A 164 14.02 4.84 -11.28
N GLY A 165 13.18 4.89 -12.32
CA GLY A 165 13.61 4.98 -13.70
C GLY A 165 14.12 6.39 -14.05
N ASP A 166 15.12 6.48 -14.93
CA ASP A 166 15.73 7.76 -15.31
C ASP A 166 14.87 8.58 -16.30
N ALA A 167 13.73 8.02 -16.74
CA ALA A 167 12.79 8.67 -17.63
C ALA A 167 11.62 9.25 -16.81
N ILE A 168 11.29 10.52 -17.06
CA ILE A 168 10.12 11.20 -16.49
C ILE A 168 8.87 10.36 -16.84
N ALA A 169 8.37 9.60 -15.87
CA ALA A 169 7.17 8.81 -16.06
C ALA A 169 5.94 9.74 -16.07
N ALA A 170 5.55 10.20 -17.26
CA ALA A 170 4.23 10.76 -17.53
C ALA A 170 3.12 9.69 -17.52
N VAL A 171 3.28 8.63 -16.73
CA VAL A 171 2.28 7.56 -16.62
C VAL A 171 1.28 8.01 -15.56
N ALA A 172 0.10 8.41 -16.01
CA ALA A 172 -0.99 8.77 -15.12
C ALA A 172 -1.55 7.48 -14.48
N HIS A 173 -1.04 7.10 -13.31
CA HIS A 173 -1.70 6.12 -12.46
C HIS A 173 -3.01 6.71 -11.96
N LYS A 174 -4.09 5.92 -12.07
CA LYS A 174 -5.44 6.38 -11.81
C LYS A 174 -6.23 5.52 -10.81
N CYS A 175 -5.55 4.62 -10.08
CA CYS A 175 -6.17 3.77 -9.07
C CYS A 175 -6.97 4.58 -8.04
N THR A 176 -8.11 4.04 -7.63
CA THR A 176 -9.00 4.64 -6.64
C THR A 176 -9.38 3.58 -5.62
N VAL A 177 -9.24 3.88 -4.32
CA VAL A 177 -9.55 2.96 -3.23
C VAL A 177 -10.45 3.63 -2.20
N VAL A 178 -11.36 2.86 -1.62
CA VAL A 178 -12.28 3.27 -0.56
C VAL A 178 -12.35 2.14 0.46
N GLY A 179 -12.17 2.49 1.74
CA GLY A 179 -12.31 1.59 2.89
C GLY A 179 -13.42 2.08 3.80
N VAL A 180 -14.20 1.16 4.36
CA VAL A 180 -15.30 1.46 5.28
C VAL A 180 -15.19 0.49 6.45
N ASP A 181 -15.20 1.03 7.67
CA ASP A 181 -15.20 0.22 8.89
C ASP A 181 -16.51 -0.55 9.03
N ARG A 182 -16.48 -1.59 9.86
CA ARG A 182 -17.67 -2.34 10.25
C ARG A 182 -18.63 -1.42 11.00
N HIS A 183 -19.93 -1.51 10.68
CA HIS A 183 -20.97 -0.74 11.37
C HIS A 183 -22.18 -1.61 11.69
N GLY A 184 -22.42 -1.86 12.98
CA GLY A 184 -23.49 -2.76 13.43
C GLY A 184 -23.33 -4.18 12.86
N SER A 185 -24.31 -4.63 12.07
CA SER A 185 -24.28 -5.90 11.35
C SER A 185 -23.61 -5.82 9.97
N SER A 186 -23.34 -4.61 9.46
CA SER A 186 -22.69 -4.41 8.17
C SER A 186 -21.19 -4.70 8.29
N PRO A 187 -20.62 -5.56 7.42
CA PRO A 187 -19.20 -5.89 7.46
C PRO A 187 -18.33 -4.70 7.05
N ALA A 188 -17.07 -4.70 7.46
CA ALA A 188 -16.07 -3.80 6.89
C ALA A 188 -15.89 -4.08 5.39
N LEU A 189 -15.61 -3.04 4.61
CA LEU A 189 -15.52 -3.11 3.15
C LEU A 189 -14.23 -2.45 2.65
N LEU A 190 -13.60 -3.06 1.66
CA LEU A 190 -12.49 -2.44 0.92
C LEU A 190 -12.76 -2.57 -0.57
N GLY A 191 -12.94 -1.44 -1.24
CA GLY A 191 -13.19 -1.36 -2.67
C GLY A 191 -12.05 -0.67 -3.41
N GLN A 192 -11.66 -1.19 -4.56
CA GLN A 192 -10.63 -0.59 -5.42
C GLN A 192 -10.99 -0.69 -6.90
N ASN A 193 -10.81 0.41 -7.63
CA ASN A 193 -10.55 0.39 -9.07
C ASN A 193 -9.04 0.31 -9.27
N LEU A 194 -8.58 -0.81 -9.83
CA LEU A 194 -7.21 -0.98 -10.29
C LEU A 194 -7.14 -0.47 -11.73
N ASP A 195 -6.41 0.62 -11.95
CA ASP A 195 -6.27 1.23 -13.27
C ASP A 195 -4.89 0.90 -13.85
N LEU A 196 -4.85 0.09 -14.91
CA LEU A 196 -3.63 -0.36 -15.58
C LEU A 196 -3.61 0.08 -17.04
N PRO A 197 -2.41 0.23 -17.65
CA PRO A 197 -2.27 0.47 -19.08
C PRO A 197 -3.09 -0.50 -19.94
N PRO A 198 -3.66 -0.04 -21.07
CA PRO A 198 -4.47 -0.87 -21.98
C PRO A 198 -3.80 -2.18 -22.43
N LEU A 199 -2.47 -2.25 -22.44
CA LEU A 199 -1.71 -3.45 -22.82
C LEU A 199 -2.02 -4.67 -21.94
N TYR A 200 -2.48 -4.46 -20.70
CA TYR A 200 -2.87 -5.50 -19.76
C TYR A 200 -4.34 -5.89 -19.88
N HIS A 201 -5.16 -5.10 -20.58
CA HIS A 201 -6.59 -5.37 -20.64
C HIS A 201 -6.85 -6.67 -21.42
N GLY A 202 -7.74 -7.49 -20.87
CA GLY A 202 -8.07 -8.82 -21.41
C GLY A 202 -7.32 -9.96 -20.74
N THR A 203 -6.28 -9.68 -19.94
CA THR A 203 -5.48 -10.71 -19.26
C THR A 203 -5.76 -10.79 -17.76
N ARG A 204 -6.99 -10.51 -17.29
CA ARG A 204 -7.28 -10.50 -15.84
C ARG A 204 -7.19 -11.89 -15.25
N LEU A 205 -6.44 -11.99 -14.16
CA LEU A 205 -6.18 -13.25 -13.48
C LEU A 205 -6.35 -13.10 -11.97
N ILE A 206 -7.08 -14.04 -11.38
CA ILE A 206 -7.09 -14.29 -9.94
C ILE A 206 -6.20 -15.48 -9.65
N LEU A 207 -5.15 -15.28 -8.86
CA LEU A 207 -4.42 -16.38 -8.27
C LEU A 207 -5.12 -16.79 -6.97
N ARG A 208 -5.63 -18.02 -6.91
CA ARG A 208 -6.00 -18.64 -5.63
C ARG A 208 -4.79 -19.34 -5.07
N LEU A 209 -4.13 -18.69 -4.12
CA LEU A 209 -2.97 -19.24 -3.41
C LEU A 209 -3.46 -20.09 -2.25
N VAL A 210 -2.94 -21.31 -2.12
CA VAL A 210 -3.27 -22.19 -1.00
C VAL A 210 -2.00 -22.54 -0.23
N ASP A 211 -1.91 -22.06 1.01
CA ASP A 211 -0.89 -22.50 1.97
C ASP A 211 -1.50 -23.53 2.91
N GLU A 212 -1.24 -24.81 2.63
CA GLU A 212 -1.77 -25.92 3.42
C GLU A 212 -1.15 -26.00 4.83
N LYS A 213 0.08 -25.48 5.00
CA LYS A 213 0.79 -25.48 6.29
C LYS A 213 0.24 -24.41 7.22
N LYS A 214 0.12 -23.18 6.72
CA LYS A 214 -0.46 -22.05 7.47
C LYS A 214 -1.99 -22.12 7.55
N ARG A 215 -2.62 -22.94 6.70
CA ARG A 215 -4.08 -23.01 6.51
C ARG A 215 -4.70 -21.66 6.11
N VAL A 216 -3.94 -20.89 5.34
CA VAL A 216 -4.36 -19.60 4.77
C VAL A 216 -4.51 -19.78 3.27
N GLN A 217 -5.55 -19.18 2.71
CA GLN A 217 -5.72 -19.01 1.29
C GLN A 217 -5.77 -17.53 0.95
N ALA A 218 -5.37 -17.15 -0.26
CA ALA A 218 -5.53 -15.78 -0.75
C ALA A 218 -6.10 -15.78 -2.16
N HIS A 219 -6.90 -14.78 -2.49
CA HIS A 219 -7.30 -14.44 -3.85
C HIS A 219 -6.58 -13.16 -4.23
N VAL A 220 -5.69 -13.24 -5.21
CA VAL A 220 -4.83 -12.14 -5.63
C VAL A 220 -5.19 -11.75 -7.05
N LEU A 221 -5.66 -10.52 -7.26
CA LEU A 221 -5.85 -9.97 -8.59
C LEU A 221 -4.50 -9.57 -9.18
N THR A 222 -4.27 -9.99 -10.42
CA THR A 222 -3.04 -9.76 -11.16
C THR A 222 -3.23 -9.93 -12.67
N VAL A 223 -2.12 -9.93 -13.41
CA VAL A 223 -2.01 -10.34 -14.81
C VAL A 223 -1.07 -11.55 -14.90
N PRO A 224 -1.19 -12.39 -15.94
CA PRO A 224 -0.23 -13.45 -16.22
C PRO A 224 1.22 -12.98 -16.11
N GLY A 225 2.01 -13.72 -15.34
CA GLY A 225 3.43 -13.45 -15.12
C GLY A 225 3.74 -12.54 -13.94
N LEU A 226 2.77 -11.79 -13.38
CA LEU A 226 2.96 -11.04 -12.14
C LEU A 226 2.50 -11.83 -10.92
N VAL A 227 3.22 -11.70 -9.79
CA VAL A 227 2.87 -12.41 -8.56
C VAL A 227 1.68 -11.82 -7.82
N GLY A 228 1.35 -10.53 -8.03
CA GLY A 228 0.18 -9.91 -7.41
C GLY A 228 0.08 -8.40 -7.59
N ALA A 229 -1.11 -7.84 -7.42
CA ALA A 229 -1.36 -6.39 -7.39
C ALA A 229 -2.21 -5.98 -6.16
N LEU A 230 -3.31 -6.68 -5.90
CA LEU A 230 -4.17 -6.51 -4.72
C LEU A 230 -4.80 -7.84 -4.34
N GLY A 231 -5.42 -7.96 -3.17
CA GLY A 231 -6.10 -9.20 -2.85
C GLY A 231 -6.75 -9.31 -1.47
N LEU A 232 -7.37 -10.45 -1.27
CA LEU A 232 -8.12 -10.84 -0.08
C LEU A 232 -7.57 -12.15 0.49
N SER A 233 -7.40 -12.21 1.80
CA SER A 233 -7.03 -13.41 2.55
C SER A 233 -8.26 -14.10 3.12
N SER A 234 -8.24 -15.43 3.18
CA SER A 234 -9.27 -16.24 3.87
C SER A 234 -9.31 -15.98 5.38
N ALA A 235 -8.32 -15.28 5.92
CA ALA A 235 -8.27 -14.83 7.31
C ALA A 235 -9.06 -13.52 7.56
N GLY A 236 -9.85 -13.06 6.58
CA GLY A 236 -10.80 -11.96 6.78
C GLY A 236 -10.23 -10.56 6.57
N PHE A 237 -9.04 -10.44 5.97
CA PHE A 237 -8.41 -9.16 5.67
C PHE A 237 -7.98 -9.05 4.21
N GLY A 238 -7.89 -7.82 3.71
CA GLY A 238 -7.51 -7.52 2.33
C GLY A 238 -6.65 -6.27 2.21
N VAL A 239 -6.02 -6.12 1.05
CA VAL A 239 -5.14 -4.99 0.74
C VAL A 239 -5.43 -4.45 -0.65
N GLY A 240 -5.58 -3.13 -0.74
CA GLY A 240 -5.57 -2.36 -1.97
C GLY A 240 -4.38 -1.41 -2.03
N VAL A 241 -3.93 -1.06 -3.23
CA VAL A 241 -2.67 -0.33 -3.43
C VAL A 241 -2.79 0.74 -4.52
N ASN A 242 -2.32 1.96 -4.24
CA ASN A 242 -2.18 3.01 -5.25
C ASN A 242 -0.77 3.63 -5.23
N THR A 243 -0.16 3.73 -6.41
CA THR A 243 1.16 4.35 -6.63
C THR A 243 1.20 5.83 -6.27
N LEU A 244 2.26 6.25 -5.57
CA LEU A 244 2.55 7.61 -5.14
C LEU A 244 3.98 8.02 -5.53
N LEU A 245 4.19 8.31 -6.81
CA LEU A 245 5.51 8.66 -7.39
C LEU A 245 6.12 9.95 -6.83
N GLN A 246 5.34 10.74 -6.09
CA GLN A 246 5.81 11.97 -5.44
C GLN A 246 6.52 11.68 -4.12
N LEU A 247 6.34 10.48 -3.56
CA LEU A 247 7.00 10.03 -2.34
C LEU A 247 8.32 9.32 -2.67
N ARG A 248 9.26 9.47 -1.75
CA ARG A 248 10.63 8.97 -1.86
C ARG A 248 10.65 7.45 -1.96
N SER A 249 11.43 6.98 -2.92
CA SER A 249 11.77 5.57 -3.15
C SER A 249 13.16 5.24 -2.58
N ARG A 250 13.48 3.95 -2.45
CA ARG A 250 14.83 3.48 -2.07
C ARG A 250 15.20 2.21 -2.83
N PRO A 251 16.47 2.04 -3.23
CA PRO A 251 16.90 0.95 -4.12
C PRO A 251 17.02 -0.41 -3.41
N ASP A 252 16.83 -0.49 -2.10
CA ASP A 252 17.00 -1.67 -1.25
C ASP A 252 15.74 -2.02 -0.45
N GLY A 253 14.60 -1.42 -0.78
CA GLY A 253 13.30 -1.74 -0.18
C GLY A 253 12.64 -3.00 -0.78
N LEU A 254 11.59 -3.48 -0.13
CA LEU A 254 10.72 -4.53 -0.65
C LEU A 254 9.82 -3.97 -1.76
N PRO A 255 9.80 -4.56 -2.97
CA PRO A 255 8.98 -4.08 -4.07
C PRO A 255 7.48 -4.35 -3.87
N VAL A 256 6.61 -3.54 -4.50
CA VAL A 256 5.16 -3.51 -4.23
C VAL A 256 4.49 -4.87 -4.30
N ALA A 257 4.72 -5.62 -5.39
CA ALA A 257 4.09 -6.92 -5.59
C ALA A 257 4.43 -7.91 -4.46
N PHE A 258 5.63 -7.78 -3.89
CA PHE A 258 6.10 -8.61 -2.78
C PHE A 258 5.57 -8.11 -1.43
N VAL A 259 5.38 -6.80 -1.25
CA VAL A 259 4.66 -6.27 -0.07
C VAL A 259 3.25 -6.84 -0.01
N VAL A 260 2.50 -6.78 -1.12
CA VAL A 260 1.14 -7.32 -1.24
C VAL A 260 1.11 -8.81 -0.93
N ARG A 261 2.04 -9.57 -1.51
CA ARG A 261 2.13 -11.03 -1.30
C ARG A 261 2.60 -11.41 0.10
N GLY A 262 3.43 -10.58 0.75
CA GLY A 262 3.81 -10.74 2.15
C GLY A 262 2.63 -10.54 3.07
N ILE A 263 1.90 -9.43 2.91
CA ILE A 263 0.66 -9.12 3.65
C ILE A 263 -0.33 -10.29 3.56
N LEU A 264 -0.63 -10.75 2.34
CA LEU A 264 -1.63 -11.80 2.11
C LEU A 264 -1.18 -13.20 2.57
N ALA A 265 0.10 -13.38 2.92
CA ALA A 265 0.63 -14.63 3.45
C ALA A 265 0.61 -14.70 4.98
N GLU A 266 0.21 -13.61 5.66
CA GLU A 266 0.06 -13.58 7.11
C GLU A 266 -1.20 -14.31 7.58
N LYS A 267 -1.17 -14.78 8.83
CA LYS A 267 -2.22 -15.63 9.41
C LYS A 267 -3.44 -14.85 9.90
N ASP A 268 -3.25 -13.57 10.19
CA ASP A 268 -4.27 -12.69 10.73
C ASP A 268 -4.00 -11.23 10.36
N TRP A 269 -5.02 -10.40 10.54
CA TRP A 269 -5.02 -8.96 10.25
C TRP A 269 -3.89 -8.20 10.97
N TRP A 270 -3.60 -8.56 12.22
CA TRP A 270 -2.62 -7.84 13.04
C TRP A 270 -1.22 -8.08 12.52
N ASP A 271 -0.88 -9.34 12.21
CA ASP A 271 0.41 -9.68 11.64
C ASP A 271 0.59 -9.09 10.24
N ALA A 272 -0.48 -9.07 9.43
CA ALA A 272 -0.51 -8.39 8.13
C ALA A 272 -0.19 -6.89 8.24
N ARG A 273 -0.80 -6.21 9.21
CA ARG A 273 -0.51 -4.81 9.52
C ARG A 273 0.93 -4.63 9.98
N GLN A 274 1.39 -5.42 10.95
CA GLN A 274 2.77 -5.34 11.45
C GLN A 274 3.81 -5.58 10.36
N PHE A 275 3.54 -6.49 9.40
CA PHE A 275 4.40 -6.70 8.24
C PHE A 275 4.56 -5.40 7.44
N LEU A 276 3.47 -4.70 7.12
CA LEU A 276 3.50 -3.42 6.40
C LEU A 276 4.37 -2.36 7.09
N PHE A 277 4.32 -2.28 8.42
CA PHE A 277 5.11 -1.32 9.22
C PHE A 277 6.58 -1.69 9.34
N ARG A 278 6.94 -2.98 9.23
CA ARG A 278 8.31 -3.46 9.42
C ARG A 278 9.14 -3.44 8.15
N VAL A 279 8.52 -3.68 7.00
CA VAL A 279 9.25 -3.69 5.73
C VAL A 279 9.72 -2.28 5.37
N HIS A 280 10.88 -2.21 4.74
CA HIS A 280 11.28 -1.00 4.02
C HIS A 280 10.59 -0.99 2.66
N HIS A 281 9.94 0.10 2.27
CA HIS A 281 9.20 0.18 1.01
C HIS A 281 10.10 0.67 -0.11
N ALA A 282 10.14 -0.06 -1.24
CA ALA A 282 10.99 0.30 -2.38
C ALA A 282 10.49 1.54 -3.12
N SER A 283 9.17 1.73 -3.19
CA SER A 283 8.51 2.80 -3.91
C SER A 283 7.42 3.45 -3.04
N GLY A 284 7.10 4.71 -3.36
CA GLY A 284 6.01 5.43 -2.72
C GLY A 284 4.66 4.82 -3.08
N GLN A 285 3.90 4.39 -2.08
CA GLN A 285 2.60 3.74 -2.26
C GLN A 285 1.63 4.16 -1.16
N SER A 286 0.34 4.16 -1.47
CA SER A 286 -0.69 4.03 -0.43
C SER A 286 -1.14 2.58 -0.37
N TYR A 287 -1.11 1.99 0.81
CA TYR A 287 -1.68 0.69 1.11
C TYR A 287 -2.92 0.89 1.95
N THR A 288 -4.10 0.66 1.37
CA THR A 288 -5.33 0.53 2.16
C THR A 288 -5.44 -0.92 2.60
N LEU A 289 -5.33 -1.13 3.90
CA LEU A 289 -5.34 -2.43 4.55
C LEU A 289 -6.67 -2.47 5.33
N GLY A 290 -7.47 -3.52 5.14
CA GLY A 290 -8.72 -3.70 5.89
C GLY A 290 -8.84 -5.06 6.56
N GLY A 291 -9.27 -5.08 7.81
CA GLY A 291 -9.59 -6.28 8.59
C GLY A 291 -11.10 -6.41 8.84
N PRO A 292 -11.54 -7.35 9.69
CA PRO A 292 -12.97 -7.57 9.97
C PRO A 292 -13.71 -6.37 10.58
N ASP A 293 -12.98 -5.49 11.27
CA ASP A 293 -13.55 -4.36 12.02
C ASP A 293 -13.18 -3.00 11.44
N VAL A 294 -11.91 -2.81 11.04
CA VAL A 294 -11.36 -1.50 10.65
C VAL A 294 -10.62 -1.54 9.32
N VAL A 295 -10.67 -0.43 8.59
CA VAL A 295 -9.95 -0.23 7.33
C VAL A 295 -9.15 1.08 7.37
N HIS A 296 -7.83 0.94 7.23
CA HIS A 296 -6.89 2.06 7.32
C HIS A 296 -6.09 2.21 6.04
N THR A 297 -5.84 3.45 5.63
CA THR A 297 -4.91 3.76 4.54
C THR A 297 -3.59 4.26 5.10
N PHE A 298 -2.48 3.70 4.60
CA PHE A 298 -1.13 4.09 4.97
C PHE A 298 -0.34 4.52 3.74
N GLU A 299 0.18 5.74 3.75
CA GLU A 299 1.17 6.21 2.81
C GLU A 299 2.56 5.76 3.25
N CYS A 300 3.13 4.86 2.47
CA CYS A 300 4.41 4.22 2.72
C CYS A 300 5.45 4.76 1.72
N SER A 301 6.61 5.14 2.23
CA SER A 301 7.75 5.63 1.47
C SER A 301 9.05 5.05 2.02
N ALA A 302 10.18 5.46 1.45
CA ALA A 302 11.51 4.99 1.85
C ALA A 302 11.80 5.11 3.36
N ARG A 303 11.27 6.13 4.04
CA ARG A 303 11.61 6.47 5.42
C ARG A 303 10.45 6.39 6.42
N ARG A 304 9.21 6.32 5.95
CA ARG A 304 8.05 6.39 6.86
C ARG A 304 6.83 5.63 6.35
N VAL A 305 5.98 5.30 7.31
CA VAL A 305 4.62 4.81 7.10
C VAL A 305 3.69 5.78 7.82
N THR A 306 2.86 6.49 7.06
CA THR A 306 2.01 7.57 7.56
C THR A 306 0.54 7.17 7.40
N ARG A 307 -0.22 7.15 8.50
CA ARG A 307 -1.67 6.92 8.43
C ARG A 307 -2.34 8.12 7.76
N VAL A 308 -3.22 7.86 6.80
CA VAL A 308 -4.04 8.88 6.16
C VAL A 308 -5.28 9.12 7.01
N SER A 309 -5.62 10.39 7.23
CA SER A 309 -6.91 10.81 7.77
C SER A 309 -7.66 11.61 6.70
N ASN A 310 -8.87 11.17 6.36
CA ASN A 310 -9.78 11.90 5.48
C ASN A 310 -10.66 12.90 6.26
N GLY A 311 -10.52 12.94 7.58
CA GLY A 311 -11.31 13.76 8.50
C GLY A 311 -11.32 13.16 9.91
N PRO A 312 -11.55 13.96 10.96
CA PRO A 312 -11.56 13.48 12.34
C PRO A 312 -12.72 12.51 12.57
N GLY A 313 -12.43 11.37 13.21
CA GLY A 313 -13.44 10.39 13.63
C GLY A 313 -14.19 9.67 12.50
N LEU A 314 -13.74 9.77 11.24
CA LEU A 314 -14.40 9.09 10.14
C LEU A 314 -14.14 7.59 10.18
N SER A 315 -15.22 6.81 10.16
CA SER A 315 -15.23 5.34 10.10
C SER A 315 -14.99 4.80 8.67
N ARG A 316 -14.21 5.52 7.86
CA ARG A 316 -13.94 5.24 6.46
C ARG A 316 -12.71 6.01 5.98
N THR A 317 -12.09 5.52 4.92
CA THR A 317 -10.94 6.15 4.26
C THR A 317 -11.09 6.06 2.75
N TRP A 318 -10.49 6.99 2.02
CA TRP A 318 -10.41 6.91 0.56
C TRP A 318 -9.12 7.54 0.06
N HIS A 319 -8.60 6.99 -1.05
CA HIS A 319 -7.33 7.41 -1.61
C HIS A 319 -7.30 7.28 -3.13
N THR A 320 -6.45 8.09 -3.75
CA THR A 320 -6.17 8.06 -5.20
C THR A 320 -4.65 7.91 -5.41
N ASN A 321 -4.05 8.65 -6.35
CA ASN A 321 -2.61 8.66 -6.59
C ASN A 321 -1.98 10.00 -6.16
N LEU A 322 -2.64 10.70 -5.24
CA LEU A 322 -2.21 11.96 -4.68
C LEU A 322 -1.91 11.74 -3.18
N PRO A 323 -0.68 12.02 -2.71
CA PRO A 323 -0.37 11.95 -1.28
C PRO A 323 -1.19 12.96 -0.48
N LEU A 324 -1.78 12.49 0.61
CA LEU A 324 -2.65 13.21 1.53
C LEU A 324 -2.01 13.40 2.91
N GLY A 325 -1.24 12.43 3.40
CA GLY A 325 -0.68 12.43 4.75
C GLY A 325 0.84 12.60 4.82
N SER A 326 1.59 11.94 3.93
CA SER A 326 3.05 11.90 3.98
C SER A 326 3.68 13.17 3.39
N ASP A 327 4.84 13.55 3.94
CA ASP A 327 5.71 14.60 3.39
C ASP A 327 7.11 14.09 3.00
N ASP A 328 7.30 12.76 2.89
CA ASP A 328 8.57 12.18 2.44
C ASP A 328 8.76 12.32 0.93
N TRP A 329 8.87 13.56 0.45
CA TRP A 329 8.91 13.90 -0.96
C TRP A 329 10.20 13.44 -1.66
N THR A 330 10.11 13.18 -2.96
CA THR A 330 11.29 12.97 -3.82
C THR A 330 12.17 14.21 -3.90
N ASP A 331 13.47 14.02 -4.16
CA ASP A 331 14.41 15.14 -4.31
C ASP A 331 14.05 16.03 -5.50
N GLU A 332 13.48 15.45 -6.57
CA GLU A 332 12.98 16.21 -7.72
C GLU A 332 11.85 17.19 -7.32
N LEU A 333 10.86 16.71 -6.56
CA LEU A 333 9.76 17.56 -6.10
C LEU A 333 10.26 18.65 -5.14
N LEU A 334 11.19 18.30 -4.24
CA LEU A 334 11.82 19.26 -3.33
C LEU A 334 12.58 20.35 -4.11
N GLY A 335 13.40 20.00 -5.10
CA GLY A 335 14.13 20.97 -5.92
C GLY A 335 13.21 21.88 -6.75
N ARG A 336 12.10 21.34 -7.27
CA ARG A 336 11.06 22.14 -7.94
C ARG A 336 10.35 23.09 -6.99
N ALA A 337 10.07 22.65 -5.76
CA ALA A 337 9.43 23.44 -4.70
C ALA A 337 10.30 24.63 -4.28
N GLU A 338 11.60 24.36 -4.04
CA GLU A 338 12.60 25.37 -3.73
C GLU A 338 12.71 26.42 -4.84
N LYS A 339 12.86 26.00 -6.11
CA LYS A 339 12.93 26.90 -7.26
C LYS A 339 11.67 27.76 -7.43
N ALA A 340 10.50 27.23 -7.04
CA ALA A 340 9.23 27.94 -7.13
C ALA A 340 8.94 28.84 -5.91
N GLY A 341 9.73 28.76 -4.83
CA GLY A 341 9.43 29.44 -3.57
C GLY A 341 8.10 28.99 -2.94
N LYS A 342 7.70 27.74 -3.15
CA LYS A 342 6.40 27.18 -2.72
C LYS A 342 6.60 25.87 -1.96
N PRO A 343 5.72 25.50 -1.02
CA PRO A 343 5.78 24.17 -0.40
C PRO A 343 5.52 23.07 -1.46
N PRO A 344 6.14 21.88 -1.34
CA PRO A 344 5.97 20.77 -2.28
C PRO A 344 4.52 20.44 -2.61
N ARG A 345 3.64 20.48 -1.61
CA ARG A 345 2.21 20.18 -1.73
C ARG A 345 1.48 21.13 -2.69
N ALA A 346 1.94 22.38 -2.82
CA ALA A 346 1.36 23.36 -3.74
C ALA A 346 1.74 23.11 -5.22
N LEU A 347 2.69 22.22 -5.48
CA LEU A 347 3.08 21.81 -6.84
C LEU A 347 2.39 20.51 -7.28
N LEU A 348 1.66 19.85 -6.39
CA LEU A 348 0.95 18.63 -6.73
C LEU A 348 -0.25 18.97 -7.65
N PRO A 349 -0.53 18.12 -8.67
CA PRO A 349 -1.68 18.34 -9.52
C PRO A 349 -2.98 18.12 -8.74
N GLU A 350 -4.04 18.80 -9.15
CA GLU A 350 -5.37 18.46 -8.66
C GLU A 350 -5.76 17.03 -9.09
N CYS A 351 -6.49 16.32 -8.23
CA CYS A 351 -7.05 15.02 -8.56
C CYS A 351 -8.60 15.09 -8.60
N PRO A 352 -9.22 15.14 -9.80
CA PRO A 352 -10.68 15.19 -9.90
C PRO A 352 -11.38 13.98 -9.29
N ARG A 353 -10.78 12.79 -9.37
CA ARG A 353 -11.29 11.58 -8.71
C ARG A 353 -11.37 11.74 -7.19
N LEU A 354 -10.36 12.36 -6.58
CA LEU A 354 -10.37 12.63 -5.15
C LEU A 354 -11.51 13.59 -4.79
N LYS A 355 -11.71 14.66 -5.56
CA LYS A 355 -12.84 15.59 -5.37
C LYS A 355 -14.21 14.88 -5.46
N VAL A 356 -14.36 13.92 -6.38
CA VAL A 356 -15.57 13.09 -6.47
C VAL A 356 -15.75 12.23 -5.22
N LEU A 357 -14.68 11.61 -4.71
CA LEU A 357 -14.72 10.83 -3.49
C LEU A 357 -15.07 11.69 -2.27
N ASP A 358 -14.46 12.87 -2.13
CA ASP A 358 -14.76 13.81 -1.05
C ASP A 358 -16.25 14.16 -1.03
N ARG A 359 -16.84 14.49 -2.19
CA ARG A 359 -18.28 14.80 -2.29
C ARG A 359 -19.19 13.63 -1.93
N ARG A 360 -18.77 12.39 -2.21
CA ARG A 360 -19.59 11.18 -2.00
C ARG A 360 -19.43 10.58 -0.61
N LEU A 361 -18.27 10.77 0.03
CA LEU A 361 -17.89 10.02 1.23
C LEU A 361 -17.71 10.90 2.46
N ALA A 362 -17.42 12.20 2.30
CA ALA A 362 -17.31 13.12 3.42
C ALA A 362 -18.69 13.36 4.07
N PRO A 363 -18.72 13.79 5.35
CA PRO A 363 -19.96 14.17 6.01
C PRO A 363 -20.67 15.31 5.27
N VAL A 364 -21.99 15.18 5.12
CA VAL A 364 -22.86 16.23 4.57
C VAL A 364 -23.72 16.74 5.73
N GLU A 365 -23.57 18.02 6.07
CA GLU A 365 -24.30 18.64 7.20
C GLU A 365 -24.13 17.88 8.54
N GLY A 366 -22.94 17.30 8.76
CA GLY A 366 -22.65 16.49 9.96
C GLY A 366 -23.15 15.04 9.90
N VAL A 367 -23.90 14.67 8.86
CA VAL A 367 -24.37 13.30 8.65
C VAL A 367 -23.35 12.53 7.81
N ILE A 368 -22.92 11.37 8.32
CA ILE A 368 -22.02 10.47 7.60
C ILE A 368 -22.88 9.50 6.77
N PRO A 369 -22.80 9.50 5.41
CA PRO A 369 -23.63 8.62 4.59
C PRO A 369 -23.33 7.15 4.87
N ALA A 370 -24.33 6.28 5.02
CA ALA A 370 -24.06 4.84 5.11
C ALA A 370 -23.42 4.34 3.79
N VAL A 371 -22.40 3.50 3.89
CA VAL A 371 -21.73 2.91 2.72
C VAL A 371 -21.79 1.40 2.84
N ASP A 372 -22.77 0.80 2.18
CA ASP A 372 -22.84 -0.64 1.97
C ASP A 372 -22.11 -1.04 0.67
N VAL A 373 -22.22 -2.30 0.28
CA VAL A 373 -21.60 -2.84 -0.94
C VAL A 373 -22.13 -2.11 -2.18
N GLU A 374 -23.42 -1.80 -2.24
CA GLU A 374 -24.03 -1.14 -3.40
C GLU A 374 -23.54 0.30 -3.55
N ALA A 375 -23.54 1.08 -2.46
CA ALA A 375 -23.03 2.44 -2.42
C ALA A 375 -21.53 2.51 -2.76
N LEU A 376 -20.74 1.55 -2.27
CA LEU A 376 -19.33 1.42 -2.63
C LEU A 376 -19.15 1.10 -4.12
N CYS A 377 -19.94 0.17 -4.66
CA CYS A 377 -19.94 -0.14 -6.08
C CYS A 377 -20.33 1.08 -6.93
N ALA A 378 -21.35 1.83 -6.52
CA ALA A 378 -21.79 3.04 -7.21
C ALA A 378 -20.69 4.13 -7.21
N THR A 379 -19.97 4.26 -6.09
CA THR A 379 -18.83 5.19 -5.96
C THR A 379 -17.69 4.82 -6.90
N LEU A 380 -17.30 3.54 -6.91
CA LEU A 380 -16.27 3.05 -7.82
C LEU A 380 -16.71 3.03 -9.29
N SER A 381 -18.01 3.02 -9.57
CA SER A 381 -18.56 3.16 -10.93
C SER A 381 -18.63 4.60 -11.41
N SER A 382 -18.35 5.60 -10.55
CA SER A 382 -18.68 6.99 -10.83
C SER A 382 -17.97 7.53 -12.08
N ARG A 383 -18.76 8.20 -12.92
CA ARG A 383 -18.32 8.92 -14.12
C ARG A 383 -18.67 10.41 -14.07
N GLU A 384 -18.88 10.95 -12.88
CA GLU A 384 -19.32 12.35 -12.69
C GLU A 384 -18.34 13.38 -13.24
N ASP A 385 -17.04 13.14 -13.14
CA ASP A 385 -16.05 14.00 -13.77
C ASP A 385 -15.80 13.56 -15.21
N ALA A 386 -16.13 14.42 -16.18
CA ALA A 386 -16.04 14.10 -17.60
C ALA A 386 -14.59 13.92 -18.11
N LYS A 387 -13.59 14.46 -17.41
CA LYS A 387 -12.18 14.44 -17.84
C LYS A 387 -11.38 13.33 -17.16
N ALA A 388 -11.64 13.08 -15.89
CA ALA A 388 -10.95 12.08 -15.08
C ALA A 388 -11.91 11.36 -14.12
N PRO A 389 -12.82 10.52 -14.64
CA PRO A 389 -13.79 9.81 -13.81
C PRO A 389 -13.13 8.75 -12.91
N VAL A 390 -13.81 8.39 -11.81
CA VAL A 390 -13.37 7.32 -10.90
C VAL A 390 -13.29 5.98 -11.63
N CYS A 391 -14.32 5.65 -12.42
CA CYS A 391 -14.21 4.60 -13.42
C CYS A 391 -13.92 5.18 -14.79
N ASN A 392 -12.76 4.83 -15.34
CA ASN A 392 -12.26 5.38 -16.59
C ASN A 392 -11.77 4.27 -17.55
N PRO A 393 -11.36 4.59 -18.79
CA PRO A 393 -10.91 3.58 -19.76
C PRO A 393 -9.69 2.76 -19.32
N TRP A 394 -8.94 3.20 -18.30
CA TRP A 394 -7.80 2.48 -17.75
C TRP A 394 -8.21 1.50 -16.64
N THR A 395 -9.45 1.58 -16.14
CA THR A 395 -9.97 0.68 -15.12
C THR A 395 -9.90 -0.75 -15.63
N PHE A 396 -8.90 -1.45 -15.13
CA PHE A 396 -8.63 -2.84 -15.43
C PHE A 396 -9.62 -3.70 -14.67
N ALA A 397 -9.82 -3.50 -13.38
CA ALA A 397 -10.89 -4.18 -12.66
C ALA A 397 -11.39 -3.35 -11.49
N THR A 398 -12.67 -3.55 -11.16
CA THR A 398 -13.24 -3.13 -9.89
C THR A 398 -13.29 -4.35 -8.97
N SER A 399 -12.70 -4.24 -7.78
CA SER A 399 -12.80 -5.23 -6.71
C SER A 399 -13.49 -4.62 -5.50
N VAL A 400 -14.42 -5.36 -4.89
CA VAL A 400 -14.97 -5.07 -3.57
C VAL A 400 -14.74 -6.28 -2.68
N MET A 401 -14.04 -6.07 -1.58
CA MET A 401 -13.72 -7.06 -0.58
C MET A 401 -14.67 -6.88 0.59
N VAL A 402 -15.40 -7.93 0.92
CA VAL A 402 -16.23 -7.98 2.12
C VAL A 402 -15.39 -8.63 3.22
N LEU A 403 -14.98 -7.80 4.18
CA LEU A 403 -14.00 -8.14 5.20
C LEU A 403 -14.73 -8.64 6.44
N ARG A 404 -14.67 -9.94 6.65
CA ARG A 404 -15.24 -10.62 7.81
C ARG A 404 -14.50 -11.91 8.07
N TYR A 405 -14.62 -12.38 9.30
CA TYR A 405 -14.16 -13.70 9.67
C TYR A 405 -15.21 -14.39 10.54
N PRO A 406 -15.66 -15.61 10.18
CA PRO A 406 -15.29 -16.37 8.99
C PRO A 406 -15.91 -15.81 7.68
N ASP A 407 -15.56 -16.43 6.56
CA ASP A 407 -16.22 -16.28 5.25
C ASP A 407 -16.09 -14.92 4.53
N PRO A 408 -14.87 -14.40 4.32
CA PRO A 408 -14.66 -13.21 3.51
C PRO A 408 -14.99 -13.47 2.02
N GLU A 409 -15.40 -12.41 1.31
CA GLU A 409 -15.78 -12.48 -0.10
C GLU A 409 -15.05 -11.45 -0.95
N LEU A 410 -14.68 -11.85 -2.17
CA LEU A 410 -14.11 -10.97 -3.18
C LEU A 410 -15.09 -10.83 -4.35
N HIS A 411 -15.67 -9.66 -4.51
CA HIS A 411 -16.57 -9.29 -5.61
C HIS A 411 -15.73 -8.60 -6.68
N LEU A 412 -15.77 -9.10 -7.92
CA LEU A 412 -14.96 -8.60 -9.03
C LEU A 412 -15.78 -8.34 -10.28
N ARG A 413 -15.43 -7.31 -11.03
CA ARG A 413 -15.88 -7.14 -12.41
C ARG A 413 -14.82 -6.46 -13.26
N ALA A 414 -14.78 -6.79 -14.54
CA ALA A 414 -13.83 -6.20 -15.48
C ALA A 414 -14.29 -4.83 -16.00
N LYS A 415 -15.60 -4.62 -16.12
CA LYS A 415 -16.20 -3.37 -16.58
C LYS A 415 -17.39 -2.96 -15.70
N PRO A 416 -17.76 -1.67 -15.63
CA PRO A 416 -18.84 -1.18 -14.76
C PRO A 416 -20.22 -1.76 -15.08
N ASP A 417 -20.48 -2.03 -16.34
CA ASP A 417 -21.73 -2.56 -16.88
C ASP A 417 -21.87 -4.08 -16.68
N GLN A 418 -20.81 -4.77 -16.24
CA GLN A 418 -20.85 -6.19 -15.95
C GLN A 418 -21.30 -6.45 -14.50
N PRO A 419 -22.06 -7.54 -14.25
CA PRO A 419 -22.34 -7.97 -12.89
C PRO A 419 -21.06 -8.39 -12.17
N PHE A 420 -21.08 -8.30 -10.85
CA PHE A 420 -19.97 -8.79 -10.03
C PHE A 420 -19.94 -10.31 -10.02
N THR A 421 -18.76 -10.88 -10.25
CA THR A 421 -18.44 -12.26 -9.89
C THR A 421 -18.00 -12.31 -8.43
N VAL A 422 -18.68 -13.12 -7.63
CA VAL A 422 -18.36 -13.29 -6.21
C VAL A 422 -17.50 -14.54 -6.00
N LEU A 423 -16.32 -14.35 -5.42
CA LEU A 423 -15.41 -15.43 -5.07
C LEU A 423 -15.39 -15.63 -3.56
N ARG A 424 -15.48 -16.91 -3.19
CA ARG A 424 -15.38 -17.42 -1.81
C ARG A 424 -14.23 -18.42 -1.72
N PHE A 425 -13.75 -18.62 -0.51
CA PHE A 425 -12.72 -19.61 -0.22
C PHE A 425 -13.33 -21.00 -0.04
N PRO A 426 -12.86 -22.02 -0.79
CA PRO A 426 -13.29 -23.39 -0.54
C PRO A 426 -12.74 -23.87 0.82
N ALA A 427 -13.47 -24.78 1.47
CA ALA A 427 -13.01 -25.40 2.70
C ALA A 427 -11.71 -26.19 2.45
N LEU A 428 -10.71 -25.98 3.32
CA LEU A 428 -9.48 -26.77 3.26
C LEU A 428 -9.73 -28.18 3.84
N PRO A 429 -9.22 -29.25 3.21
CA PRO A 429 -9.35 -30.60 3.73
C PRO A 429 -8.88 -30.70 5.19
N ASN A 430 -9.60 -31.52 5.96
CA ASN A 430 -9.27 -31.76 7.36
C ASN A 430 -8.09 -32.77 7.40
N PRO A 431 -6.95 -32.47 8.04
CA PRO A 431 -5.76 -33.33 7.99
C PRO A 431 -5.97 -34.74 8.57
N LYS A 432 -7.08 -34.99 9.28
CA LYS A 432 -7.40 -36.28 9.90
C LYS A 432 -8.11 -37.30 9.00
N SER A 433 -8.48 -36.97 7.75
CA SER A 433 -9.23 -37.91 6.89
C SER A 433 -8.40 -39.04 6.27
N LYS A 434 -7.08 -39.14 6.54
CA LYS A 434 -6.19 -40.18 6.01
C LYS A 434 -5.70 -41.24 7.02
N LYS A 435 -6.25 -41.34 8.23
CA LYS A 435 -5.95 -42.47 9.13
C LYS A 435 -7.23 -43.15 9.61
N GLY A 436 -7.29 -44.47 9.41
CA GLY A 436 -8.42 -45.33 9.73
C GLY A 436 -8.88 -45.22 11.18
N LYS A 437 -10.16 -45.54 11.37
CA LYS A 437 -10.90 -45.53 12.64
C LYS A 437 -10.09 -46.16 13.78
N LYS A 438 -9.61 -45.35 14.72
CA LYS A 438 -9.47 -45.71 16.13
C LYS A 438 -10.10 -44.59 16.96
N ALA A 439 -10.94 -45.00 17.92
CA ALA A 439 -11.76 -44.12 18.75
C ALA A 439 -10.92 -43.02 19.42
N ALA A 440 -11.40 -41.77 19.33
CA ALA A 440 -10.75 -40.62 19.94
C ALA A 440 -11.14 -40.49 21.42
N PRO A 441 -10.22 -40.10 22.32
CA PRO A 441 -10.58 -39.63 23.65
C PRO A 441 -11.27 -38.26 23.57
N LYS A 442 -12.13 -37.98 24.55
CA LYS A 442 -12.98 -36.77 24.66
C LYS A 442 -12.19 -35.47 24.48
N PRO A 443 -12.83 -34.42 23.90
CA PRO A 443 -12.16 -33.15 23.65
C PRO A 443 -11.85 -32.43 24.98
N VAL A 444 -10.57 -32.13 25.19
CA VAL A 444 -10.15 -31.09 26.13
C VAL A 444 -10.45 -29.75 25.47
N ALA A 445 -11.14 -28.87 26.18
CA ALA A 445 -11.54 -27.56 25.71
C ALA A 445 -10.33 -26.76 25.20
N LYS A 446 -10.45 -26.22 23.97
CA LYS A 446 -9.51 -25.22 23.46
C LYS A 446 -9.83 -23.86 24.10
N PRO A 447 -8.83 -23.05 24.48
CA PRO A 447 -9.09 -21.67 24.88
C PRO A 447 -9.59 -20.86 23.66
N ALA A 448 -10.57 -20.00 23.90
CA ALA A 448 -11.21 -19.15 22.90
C ALA A 448 -10.23 -18.05 22.39
N PRO A 449 -10.35 -17.62 21.11
CA PRO A 449 -9.55 -16.54 20.56
C PRO A 449 -10.13 -15.19 20.99
N THR A 450 -9.94 -14.81 22.25
CA THR A 450 -10.34 -13.48 22.77
C THR A 450 -9.30 -12.83 23.69
N ASP A 451 -8.18 -13.49 23.98
CA ASP A 451 -7.31 -13.03 25.08
C ASP A 451 -6.06 -12.25 24.66
N ARG A 452 -5.87 -11.92 23.38
CA ARG A 452 -4.74 -11.04 22.96
C ARG A 452 -4.99 -9.58 23.29
N ALA A 453 -6.22 -9.10 23.13
CA ALA A 453 -6.61 -7.74 23.51
C ALA A 453 -6.65 -7.57 25.04
N ALA A 454 -7.05 -8.60 25.78
CA ALA A 454 -6.97 -8.62 27.23
C ALA A 454 -5.52 -8.74 27.73
N ALA A 455 -4.66 -9.56 27.10
CA ALA A 455 -3.23 -9.58 27.38
C ALA A 455 -2.54 -8.23 27.09
N LEU A 456 -2.92 -7.52 26.02
CA LEU A 456 -2.41 -6.19 25.72
C LEU A 456 -2.88 -5.14 26.74
N ARG A 457 -4.17 -5.19 27.14
CA ARG A 457 -4.73 -4.36 28.22
C ARG A 457 -4.00 -4.60 29.55
N ALA A 458 -3.74 -5.86 29.89
CA ALA A 458 -2.98 -6.23 31.08
C ALA A 458 -1.52 -5.75 31.02
N ALA A 459 -0.88 -5.84 29.85
CA ALA A 459 0.49 -5.34 29.65
C ALA A 459 0.58 -3.81 29.77
N LEU A 460 -0.40 -3.07 29.23
CA LEU A 460 -0.48 -1.61 29.33
C LEU A 460 -0.81 -1.13 30.75
N SER A 461 -1.75 -1.81 31.43
CA SER A 461 -2.05 -1.56 32.85
C SER A 461 -0.82 -1.78 33.72
N LYS A 462 -0.08 -2.88 33.47
CA LYS A 462 1.18 -3.18 34.17
C LYS A 462 2.26 -2.15 33.87
N ALA A 463 2.38 -1.66 32.64
CA ALA A 463 3.33 -0.61 32.27
C ALA A 463 3.01 0.74 32.94
N ARG A 464 1.72 1.11 33.06
CA ARG A 464 1.27 2.30 33.80
C ARG A 464 1.53 2.17 35.30
N ALA A 465 1.27 0.99 35.88
CA ALA A 465 1.51 0.72 37.30
C ALA A 465 3.00 0.73 37.70
N MET A 466 3.91 0.54 36.73
CA MET A 466 5.35 0.51 36.98
C MET A 466 6.03 1.89 36.96
N GLY A 467 5.32 2.98 36.65
CA GLY A 467 5.88 4.34 36.59
C GLY A 467 6.84 4.52 35.40
N ALA A 468 6.49 5.37 34.44
CA ALA A 468 7.32 5.61 33.26
C ALA A 468 8.56 6.46 33.65
N PRO A 469 9.75 5.81 33.68
CA PRO A 469 10.79 6.17 32.70
C PRO A 469 11.53 4.97 32.09
N ALA A 470 11.06 3.72 32.28
CA ALA A 470 11.82 2.52 31.91
C ALA A 470 11.56 1.93 30.51
N LEU A 471 10.68 2.52 29.68
CA LEU A 471 10.50 2.10 28.28
C LEU A 471 11.13 3.14 27.35
N GLY A 472 12.30 2.81 26.79
CA GLY A 472 12.97 3.68 25.83
C GLY A 472 12.05 4.08 24.67
N ALA A 473 12.22 5.31 24.17
CA ALA A 473 11.41 5.92 23.11
C ALA A 473 11.07 5.01 21.89
N PRO A 474 11.91 4.06 21.45
CA PRO A 474 11.56 3.15 20.36
C PRO A 474 10.41 2.17 20.69
N ALA A 475 10.32 1.70 21.95
CA ALA A 475 9.31 0.72 22.37
C ALA A 475 7.92 1.36 22.49
N VAL A 476 7.85 2.59 22.98
CA VAL A 476 6.61 3.38 23.04
C VAL A 476 6.12 3.76 21.64
N ARG A 477 7.05 4.12 20.74
CA ARG A 477 6.74 4.47 19.34
C ARG A 477 6.24 3.27 18.51
N ALA A 478 6.63 2.05 18.87
CA ALA A 478 6.12 0.82 18.25
C ALA A 478 4.71 0.44 18.73
N LEU A 479 4.28 0.91 19.91
CA LEU A 479 2.99 0.59 20.52
C LEU A 479 1.90 1.65 20.27
N LEU A 480 2.27 2.91 20.03
CA LEU A 480 1.35 4.01 19.73
C LEU A 480 0.32 3.69 18.63
N PRO A 481 0.66 3.03 17.51
CA PRO A 481 -0.32 2.68 16.47
C PRO A 481 -1.33 1.61 16.90
N VAL A 482 -1.21 1.01 18.08
CA VAL A 482 -2.15 0.01 18.63
C VAL A 482 -3.16 0.67 19.58
N LEU A 483 -2.83 1.85 20.13
CA LEU A 483 -3.69 2.61 21.05
C LEU A 483 -4.79 3.37 20.31
N ASP A 484 -4.54 3.83 19.08
CA ASP A 484 -5.53 4.54 18.25
C ASP A 484 -6.78 3.70 17.88
N ASP A 485 -6.71 2.36 17.99
CA ASP A 485 -7.81 1.45 17.62
C ASP A 485 -8.75 1.12 18.79
N VAL A 486 -8.45 1.54 20.03
CA VAL A 486 -9.28 1.21 21.21
C VAL A 486 -10.34 2.27 21.54
N GLY A 487 -10.37 3.40 20.82
CA GLY A 487 -11.42 4.41 20.99
C GLY A 487 -11.44 5.10 22.35
N GLU A 488 -10.30 5.17 23.06
CA GLU A 488 -10.17 6.04 24.24
C GLU A 488 -9.64 7.41 23.78
N ALA A 489 -10.45 8.46 23.99
CA ALA A 489 -9.93 9.80 24.08
C ALA A 489 -8.92 9.81 25.24
N VAL A 490 -7.65 10.03 24.92
CA VAL A 490 -6.68 10.41 25.95
C VAL A 490 -7.05 11.84 26.31
N GLU A 491 -7.77 12.03 27.41
CA GLU A 491 -7.78 13.32 28.09
C GLU A 491 -6.33 13.59 28.49
N GLU A 492 -5.69 14.54 27.83
CA GLU A 492 -4.45 15.11 28.31
C GLU A 492 -4.76 15.80 29.64
N GLU A 493 -4.33 15.22 30.76
CA GLU A 493 -4.29 15.93 32.03
C GLU A 493 -3.36 17.13 31.84
N GLU A 494 -3.97 18.32 31.77
CA GLU A 494 -3.29 19.60 31.69
C GLU A 494 -2.46 19.78 32.97
N GLU A 495 -1.13 19.64 32.83
CA GLU A 495 -0.18 19.87 33.90
C GLU A 495 -0.29 21.33 34.33
N ALA A 496 -0.79 21.56 35.56
CA ALA A 496 -1.01 22.90 36.10
C ALA A 496 0.28 23.75 36.03
N PRO A 497 0.23 24.99 35.54
CA PRO A 497 1.41 25.82 35.43
C PRO A 497 1.97 26.17 36.83
N PRO A 498 3.29 26.31 36.98
CA PRO A 498 3.91 26.63 38.26
C PRO A 498 3.48 28.03 38.75
N PRO A 499 3.47 28.27 40.08
CA PRO A 499 2.91 29.49 40.66
C PRO A 499 3.66 30.73 40.19
N VAL A 500 2.92 31.67 39.62
CA VAL A 500 3.38 32.98 39.17
C VAL A 500 3.77 33.83 40.39
N ALA A 501 4.98 34.37 40.38
CA ALA A 501 5.45 35.34 41.37
C ALA A 501 4.60 36.62 41.35
N LYS A 502 4.23 37.11 42.54
CA LYS A 502 3.39 38.29 42.75
C LYS A 502 3.93 39.54 42.02
N PRO A 503 3.11 40.31 41.31
CA PRO A 503 3.54 41.60 40.77
C PRO A 503 3.44 42.72 41.81
N VAL A 504 4.50 43.54 41.86
CA VAL A 504 4.60 44.83 42.58
C VAL A 504 3.81 45.91 41.81
N PRO A 505 3.11 46.85 42.47
CA PRO A 505 2.16 47.73 41.77
C PRO A 505 2.76 49.04 41.22
N ALA A 506 2.05 49.50 40.17
CA ALA A 506 1.84 50.87 39.69
C ALA A 506 2.83 51.49 38.67
N LYS A 507 2.30 51.87 37.50
CA LYS A 507 1.86 53.26 37.22
C LYS A 507 1.01 53.36 35.94
N LYS A 508 -0.01 54.22 35.99
CA LYS A 508 -0.98 54.57 34.93
C LYS A 508 -0.33 55.44 33.84
N GLY A 509 -0.73 55.23 32.59
CA GLY A 509 -0.51 56.12 31.43
C GLY A 509 -1.56 55.83 30.33
N PRO A 510 -1.95 56.82 29.51
CA PRO A 510 -3.33 56.95 29.02
C PRO A 510 -3.65 56.23 27.70
N ALA A 511 -4.95 55.99 27.52
CA ALA A 511 -5.59 55.31 26.39
C ALA A 511 -5.65 56.18 25.11
N ALA A 512 -5.63 55.51 23.95
CA ALA A 512 -6.00 56.08 22.65
C ALA A 512 -7.11 55.23 21.99
N PRO A 513 -7.99 55.82 21.16
CA PRO A 513 -9.37 55.37 21.02
C PRO A 513 -9.64 54.42 19.84
N ALA A 514 -10.78 53.74 19.97
CA ALA A 514 -11.36 52.77 19.04
C ALA A 514 -11.79 53.36 17.68
N ALA A 515 -11.57 52.58 16.61
CA ALA A 515 -12.13 52.83 15.28
C ALA A 515 -13.49 52.13 15.12
N LYS A 516 -14.48 52.86 14.60
CA LYS A 516 -15.82 52.37 14.22
C LYS A 516 -15.81 51.70 12.82
N PRO A 517 -16.77 50.82 12.51
CA PRO A 517 -16.86 50.10 11.23
C PRO A 517 -17.67 50.88 10.17
N ALA A 518 -17.36 50.67 8.88
CA ALA A 518 -18.16 51.08 7.73
C ALA A 518 -18.40 49.84 6.83
N VAL A 519 -19.62 49.28 6.82
CA VAL A 519 -20.75 49.51 5.89
C VAL A 519 -20.55 48.86 4.50
N ASP A 520 -21.37 47.82 4.31
CA ASP A 520 -21.71 47.07 3.10
C ASP A 520 -22.71 47.87 2.24
N PRO A 521 -22.64 47.81 0.89
CA PRO A 521 -23.87 47.86 0.12
C PRO A 521 -23.92 46.86 -1.04
N LYS A 522 -24.88 45.94 -0.93
CA LYS A 522 -25.54 45.25 -2.06
C LYS A 522 -26.56 46.18 -2.76
N LYS A 523 -26.68 45.97 -4.08
CA LYS A 523 -27.79 46.26 -5.03
C LYS A 523 -27.89 47.65 -5.68
N ALA A 524 -27.75 47.67 -7.01
CA ALA A 524 -28.74 48.17 -7.98
C ALA A 524 -28.35 47.73 -9.42
N ALA A 525 -29.20 46.91 -10.06
CA ALA A 525 -29.99 47.23 -11.27
C ALA A 525 -29.16 47.28 -12.59
N ALA A 526 -29.22 46.28 -13.48
CA ALA A 526 -30.31 45.97 -14.43
C ALA A 526 -30.56 47.07 -15.47
N SER A 527 -29.99 46.94 -16.67
CA SER A 527 -30.62 47.32 -17.94
C SER A 527 -29.85 46.76 -19.16
N LYS A 528 -30.59 46.03 -20.00
CA LYS A 528 -30.39 45.79 -21.45
C LYS A 528 -31.53 46.56 -22.14
N PRO A 529 -31.44 47.04 -23.40
CA PRO A 529 -31.62 46.13 -24.55
C PRO A 529 -31.01 46.53 -25.92
N GLY A 530 -31.05 45.57 -26.85
CA GLY A 530 -31.04 45.75 -28.33
C GLY A 530 -29.66 45.74 -28.99
N GLY A 531 -29.37 45.07 -30.10
CA GLY A 531 -30.17 44.28 -31.05
C GLY A 531 -29.52 44.32 -32.45
N LYS A 532 -29.72 43.25 -33.25
CA LYS A 532 -29.42 43.05 -34.70
C LYS A 532 -28.02 42.47 -35.03
N SER A 533 -27.90 41.19 -35.43
CA SER A 533 -28.19 40.54 -36.75
C SER A 533 -27.16 40.96 -37.83
N ALA A 534 -26.60 40.14 -38.72
CA ALA A 534 -26.73 38.75 -39.12
C ALA A 534 -25.57 38.42 -40.09
N LYS A 535 -25.30 37.12 -40.31
CA LYS A 535 -24.99 36.44 -41.59
C LYS A 535 -23.88 35.38 -41.47
N LYS A 536 -24.31 34.11 -41.58
CA LYS A 536 -23.56 33.03 -42.25
C LYS A 536 -23.64 33.23 -43.77
N PRO A 537 -22.70 32.66 -44.53
CA PRO A 537 -23.04 31.42 -45.25
C PRO A 537 -21.96 30.31 -45.13
N ASP A 538 -22.42 29.10 -45.40
CA ASP A 538 -21.74 27.80 -45.53
C ASP A 538 -21.43 27.53 -47.04
N PRO A 539 -20.98 26.36 -47.53
CA PRO A 539 -19.85 25.47 -47.20
C PRO A 539 -18.89 25.25 -48.42
N ALA A 540 -17.83 24.46 -48.19
CA ALA A 540 -17.26 23.43 -49.08
C ALA A 540 -15.85 23.61 -49.70
N ALA A 541 -15.16 22.46 -49.66
CA ALA A 541 -14.00 22.00 -50.45
C ALA A 541 -12.58 22.42 -50.05
N GLY A 542 -11.71 21.43 -49.83
CA GLY A 542 -10.26 21.63 -49.90
C GLY A 542 -9.44 20.64 -49.08
N ARG A 543 -8.90 19.61 -49.73
CA ARG A 543 -8.08 18.55 -49.15
C ARG A 543 -6.65 19.02 -48.78
N SER A 544 -6.06 18.27 -47.86
CA SER A 544 -4.70 17.69 -47.93
C SER A 544 -3.53 18.32 -47.13
N ARG A 545 -2.72 17.38 -46.62
CA ARG A 545 -1.30 17.39 -46.23
C ARG A 545 -0.91 18.04 -44.91
N TRP A 546 -0.66 17.18 -43.92
CA TRP A 546 0.46 17.32 -43.00
C TRP A 546 1.25 16.02 -42.96
N GLY A 547 2.52 16.12 -43.35
CA GLY A 547 3.55 15.15 -43.08
C GLY A 547 4.77 15.91 -42.58
N ARG A 548 5.09 15.72 -41.30
CA ARG A 548 6.40 15.38 -40.76
C ARG A 548 6.30 15.30 -39.24
#